data_AF-A0A7X0ARD2-F1
#
_entry.id   AF-A0A7X0ARD2-F1
#
_cell.length_a   1.000
_cell.length_b   1.000
_cell.length_c   1.000
_cell.angle_alpha   90.00
_cell.angle_beta   90.00
_cell.angle_gamma   90.00
#
_symmetry.space_group_name_H-M   'P 1'
#
loop_
_entity.id
_entity.type
_entity.pdbx_description
1 polymer ?
#
loop_
_entity_poly.entity_id
_entity_poly.type
_entity_poly.pdbx_seq_one_letter_code
_entity_poly.pdbx_strand_id
1 'polypeptide(L)'
;MPSAHSRQQRLADLRHRLTNPQDAYERCRVYPCTNGTTADRGEGLNRLYCRKHIEFYRRHGSYVKRSYGAGELRPYRAGALAWLRAHGDDQSVRLAIAGVRRLYGAAGAPVEAFRLPGKSPGERARAIWAQLRKREVDPLEVLAAWLVVDLRLRDDPQPDRHDEYRRVQVAKLIHRMAGGTHKRWERDRVDGRTEVTELHKHPVSRGRVLRIVGEDTAFACEHLRID
;
A
#
# COMPACT_ATOMS: atom_id res chain seq x y z
N MET A 1 26.21 8.33 7.77
CA MET A 1 26.11 6.89 8.10
C MET A 1 26.33 6.72 9.59
N PRO A 2 25.47 6.02 10.34
CA PRO A 2 25.68 5.86 11.77
C PRO A 2 26.93 5.01 12.05
N SER A 3 27.77 5.42 13.01
CA SER A 3 29.00 4.71 13.38
C SER A 3 28.71 3.28 13.86
N ALA A 4 29.64 2.34 13.64
CA ALA A 4 29.50 0.94 14.04
C ALA A 4 29.18 0.78 15.54
N HIS A 5 29.75 1.65 16.39
CA HIS A 5 29.49 1.73 17.82
C HIS A 5 28.02 2.07 18.14
N SER A 6 27.44 3.04 17.43
CA SER A 6 26.02 3.40 17.59
C SER A 6 25.06 2.28 17.15
N ARG A 7 25.52 1.37 16.27
CA ARG A 7 24.71 0.23 15.80
C ARG A 7 24.71 -0.89 16.84
N GLN A 8 25.85 -1.20 17.44
CA GLN A 8 25.96 -2.20 18.51
C GLN A 8 25.14 -1.80 19.73
N GLN A 9 25.25 -0.53 20.16
CA GLN A 9 24.43 0.00 21.27
C GLN A 9 22.93 -0.11 20.98
N ARG A 10 22.48 0.24 19.76
CA ARG A 10 21.07 0.07 19.37
C ARG A 10 20.61 -1.38 19.36
N LEU A 11 21.46 -2.31 18.96
CA LEU A 11 21.13 -3.74 18.99
C LEU A 11 21.03 -4.26 20.43
N ALA A 12 21.92 -3.80 21.32
CA ALA A 12 21.85 -4.13 22.75
C ALA A 12 20.57 -3.57 23.40
N ASP A 13 20.22 -2.30 23.13
CA ASP A 13 18.96 -1.70 23.57
C ASP A 13 17.74 -2.49 23.07
N LEU A 14 17.72 -2.84 21.78
CA LEU A 14 16.64 -3.63 21.19
C LEU A 14 16.49 -4.99 21.87
N ARG A 15 17.60 -5.70 22.10
CA ARG A 15 17.59 -6.99 22.80
C ARG A 15 17.07 -6.84 24.22
N HIS A 16 17.57 -5.84 24.96
CA HIS A 16 17.11 -5.56 26.31
C HIS A 16 15.59 -5.33 26.38
N ARG A 17 15.04 -4.56 25.43
CA ARG A 17 13.60 -4.29 25.36
C ARG A 17 12.75 -5.48 24.92
N LEU A 18 13.33 -6.44 24.22
CA LEU A 18 12.65 -7.69 23.86
C LEU A 18 12.61 -8.66 25.03
N THR A 19 13.66 -8.73 25.83
CA THR A 19 13.74 -9.60 27.00
C THR A 19 13.01 -9.05 28.22
N ASN A 20 12.89 -7.71 28.32
CA ASN A 20 12.23 -7.03 29.43
C ASN A 20 11.07 -6.15 28.92
N PRO A 21 9.96 -6.76 28.44
CA PRO A 21 8.83 -6.00 27.93
C PRO A 21 8.05 -5.35 29.08
N GLN A 22 8.32 -4.08 29.34
CA GLN A 22 7.50 -3.27 30.25
C GLN A 22 6.10 -3.04 29.68
N ASP A 23 5.06 -3.21 30.50
CA ASP A 23 3.66 -2.93 30.19
C ASP A 23 3.10 -3.68 28.96
N ALA A 24 3.62 -4.87 28.67
CA ALA A 24 3.05 -5.74 27.65
C ALA A 24 1.80 -6.43 28.18
N TYR A 25 0.73 -6.44 27.38
CA TYR A 25 -0.43 -7.26 27.69
C TYR A 25 -0.09 -8.73 27.44
N GLU A 26 -0.50 -9.60 28.37
CA GLU A 26 -0.39 -11.05 28.23
C GLU A 26 -1.18 -11.58 27.02
N ARG A 27 -2.23 -10.87 26.61
CA ARG A 27 -3.11 -11.27 25.50
C ARG A 27 -3.32 -10.14 24.51
N CYS A 28 -3.52 -10.54 23.26
CA CYS A 28 -3.85 -9.65 22.17
C CYS A 28 -5.15 -8.89 22.47
N ARG A 29 -5.13 -7.58 22.25
CA ARG A 29 -6.28 -6.68 22.47
C ARG A 29 -7.41 -6.80 21.44
N VAL A 30 -7.25 -7.63 20.41
CA VAL A 30 -8.32 -7.89 19.45
C VAL A 30 -9.24 -8.94 20.03
N TYR A 31 -10.51 -8.63 20.26
CA TYR A 31 -11.50 -9.60 20.71
C TYR A 31 -11.96 -10.50 19.53
N PRO A 32 -12.18 -11.82 19.72
CA PRO A 32 -11.96 -12.63 20.92
C PRO A 32 -10.60 -13.38 20.91
N CYS A 33 -9.51 -12.74 20.45
CA CYS A 33 -8.22 -13.39 20.30
C CYS A 33 -7.58 -13.75 21.64
N THR A 34 -7.13 -15.00 21.76
CA THR A 34 -6.47 -15.51 22.97
C THR A 34 -4.94 -15.54 22.86
N ASN A 35 -4.37 -15.18 21.72
CA ASN A 35 -2.92 -15.22 21.50
C ASN A 35 -2.18 -14.17 22.34
N GLY A 36 -0.99 -14.51 22.83
CA GLY A 36 -0.09 -13.56 23.47
C GLY A 36 0.41 -12.45 22.53
N THR A 37 0.72 -11.28 23.09
CA THR A 37 1.29 -10.17 22.31
C THR A 37 2.72 -10.50 21.88
N THR A 38 3.25 -9.82 20.86
CA THR A 38 4.64 -10.12 20.46
C THR A 38 5.66 -9.74 21.52
N ALA A 39 5.36 -8.73 22.36
CA ALA A 39 6.20 -8.33 23.47
C ALA A 39 6.18 -9.37 24.59
N ASP A 40 4.99 -9.80 25.00
CA ASP A 40 4.81 -10.89 25.97
C ASP A 40 5.54 -12.18 25.53
N ARG A 41 5.47 -12.53 24.24
CA ARG A 41 6.15 -13.71 23.69
C ARG A 41 7.65 -13.53 23.43
N GLY A 42 8.23 -12.35 23.66
CA GLY A 42 9.62 -12.04 23.32
C GLY A 42 9.93 -12.05 21.80
N GLU A 43 8.92 -12.04 20.94
CA GLU A 43 9.06 -12.10 19.48
C GLU A 43 9.09 -10.71 18.82
N GLY A 44 8.78 -9.65 19.55
CA GLY A 44 8.70 -8.29 19.01
C GLY A 44 8.38 -7.24 20.06
N LEU A 45 8.34 -5.97 19.65
CA LEU A 45 8.12 -4.84 20.58
C LEU A 45 6.64 -4.44 20.73
N ASN A 46 5.71 -5.10 20.04
CA ASN A 46 4.31 -4.72 20.11
C ASN A 46 3.67 -5.28 21.39
N ARG A 47 3.24 -4.37 22.26
CA ARG A 47 2.66 -4.61 23.57
C ARG A 47 1.16 -4.90 23.58
N LEU A 48 0.47 -4.70 22.46
CA LEU A 48 -0.99 -4.76 22.38
C LEU A 48 -1.50 -5.90 21.50
N TYR A 49 -0.72 -6.31 20.51
CA TYR A 49 -1.18 -7.21 19.45
C TYR A 49 -0.25 -8.40 19.24
N CYS A 50 -0.84 -9.55 18.92
CA CYS A 50 -0.10 -10.74 18.53
C CYS A 50 0.45 -10.61 17.10
N ARG A 51 1.40 -11.47 16.74
CA ARG A 51 2.00 -11.52 15.39
C ARG A 51 0.94 -11.56 14.29
N LYS A 52 -0.09 -12.40 14.46
CA LYS A 52 -1.17 -12.58 13.49
C LYS A 52 -1.89 -11.26 13.20
N HIS A 53 -2.27 -10.50 14.22
CA HIS A 53 -2.97 -9.22 14.04
C HIS A 53 -2.06 -8.10 13.53
N ILE A 54 -0.76 -8.14 13.85
CA ILE A 54 0.22 -7.22 13.25
C ILE A 54 0.38 -7.49 11.74
N GLU A 55 0.47 -8.75 11.34
CA GLU A 55 0.53 -9.11 9.91
C GLU A 55 -0.78 -8.79 9.19
N PHE A 56 -1.92 -9.01 9.86
CA PHE A 56 -3.23 -8.61 9.37
C PHE A 56 -3.29 -7.08 9.15
N TYR A 57 -2.85 -6.29 10.13
CA TYR A 57 -2.71 -4.83 10.01
C TYR A 57 -1.77 -4.41 8.89
N ARG A 58 -0.60 -5.05 8.75
CA ARG A 58 0.34 -4.79 7.63
C ARG A 58 -0.28 -5.06 6.26
N ARG A 59 -1.21 -6.02 6.17
CA ARG A 59 -1.89 -6.35 4.92
C ARG A 59 -3.13 -5.48 4.69
N HIS A 60 -3.88 -5.13 5.72
CA HIS A 60 -5.23 -4.55 5.58
C HIS A 60 -5.36 -3.12 6.07
N GLY A 61 -4.40 -2.61 6.85
CA GLY A 61 -4.49 -1.29 7.48
C GLY A 61 -5.44 -1.24 8.69
N SER A 62 -6.00 -2.38 9.08
CA SER A 62 -6.84 -2.56 10.26
C SER A 62 -6.40 -3.83 10.99
N TYR A 63 -6.55 -3.88 12.31
CA TYR A 63 -6.28 -5.10 13.08
C TYR A 63 -7.38 -6.16 12.94
N VAL A 64 -8.58 -5.77 12.47
CA VAL A 64 -9.78 -6.63 12.46
C VAL A 64 -10.51 -6.65 11.13
N LYS A 65 -10.55 -5.51 10.42
CA LYS A 65 -11.28 -5.37 9.18
C LYS A 65 -10.44 -5.78 7.99
N ARG A 66 -10.95 -6.72 7.18
CA ARG A 66 -10.33 -7.10 5.91
C ARG A 66 -10.49 -5.96 4.91
N SER A 67 -9.61 -5.96 3.91
CA SER A 67 -9.71 -5.03 2.80
C SER A 67 -10.97 -5.23 1.98
N TYR A 68 -11.53 -4.13 1.48
CA TYR A 68 -12.66 -4.20 0.57
C TYR A 68 -12.32 -5.01 -0.69
N GLY A 69 -13.24 -5.89 -1.06
CA GLY A 69 -13.19 -6.65 -2.29
C GLY A 69 -13.52 -5.80 -3.52
N ALA A 70 -13.17 -6.31 -4.70
CA ALA A 70 -13.50 -5.62 -5.95
C ALA A 70 -15.02 -5.47 -6.16
N GLY A 71 -15.80 -6.47 -5.76
CA GLY A 71 -17.27 -6.43 -5.82
C GLY A 71 -17.88 -5.34 -4.94
N GLU A 72 -17.29 -5.08 -3.77
CA GLU A 72 -17.76 -4.02 -2.86
C GLU A 72 -17.45 -2.61 -3.39
N LEU A 73 -16.35 -2.45 -4.12
CA LEU A 73 -15.90 -1.15 -4.61
C LEU A 73 -16.45 -0.80 -6.01
N ARG A 74 -16.84 -1.82 -6.79
CA ARG A 74 -17.33 -1.68 -8.17
C ARG A 74 -18.51 -0.71 -8.30
N PRO A 75 -19.54 -0.73 -7.44
CA PRO A 75 -20.69 0.17 -7.57
C PRO A 75 -20.32 1.65 -7.52
N TYR A 76 -19.33 2.02 -6.69
CA TYR A 76 -18.92 3.42 -6.49
C TYR A 76 -18.04 3.95 -7.62
N ARG A 77 -17.39 3.08 -8.41
CA ARG A 77 -16.36 3.50 -9.37
C ARG A 77 -16.90 4.36 -10.50
N ALA A 78 -18.02 3.94 -11.09
CA ALA A 78 -18.62 4.68 -12.20
C ALA A 78 -19.11 6.06 -11.74
N GLY A 79 -19.77 6.12 -10.58
CA GLY A 79 -20.22 7.37 -9.98
C GLY A 79 -19.08 8.32 -9.63
N ALA A 80 -18.00 7.82 -9.01
CA ALA A 80 -16.84 8.63 -8.67
C ALA A 80 -16.17 9.25 -9.90
N LEU A 81 -15.99 8.46 -10.97
CA LEU A 81 -15.42 8.97 -12.22
C LEU A 81 -16.34 9.97 -12.92
N ALA A 82 -17.65 9.72 -12.94
CA ALA A 82 -18.62 10.64 -13.52
C ALA A 82 -18.63 11.98 -12.76
N TRP A 83 -18.62 11.93 -11.42
CA TRP A 83 -18.54 13.11 -10.58
C TRP A 83 -17.26 13.90 -10.83
N LEU A 84 -16.09 13.24 -10.84
CA LEU A 84 -14.81 13.90 -11.12
C LEU A 84 -14.76 14.59 -12.48
N ARG A 85 -15.39 14.00 -13.51
CA ARG A 85 -15.45 14.61 -14.84
C ARG A 85 -16.39 15.81 -14.87
N ALA A 86 -17.54 15.71 -14.22
CA ALA A 86 -18.50 16.80 -14.13
C ALA A 86 -17.96 18.01 -13.35
N HIS A 87 -17.07 17.76 -12.36
CA HIS A 87 -16.47 18.78 -11.50
C HIS A 87 -15.01 19.06 -11.87
N GLY A 88 -14.60 18.80 -13.12
CA GLY A 88 -13.21 18.95 -13.57
C GLY A 88 -12.66 20.36 -13.44
N ASP A 89 -13.54 21.38 -13.49
CA ASP A 89 -13.18 22.79 -13.38
C ASP A 89 -13.07 23.28 -11.92
N ASP A 90 -13.59 22.50 -10.97
CA ASP A 90 -13.53 22.84 -9.55
C ASP A 90 -12.08 22.92 -9.10
N GLN A 91 -11.77 23.94 -8.29
CA GLN A 91 -10.41 24.17 -7.83
C GLN A 91 -9.85 22.96 -7.06
N SER A 92 -10.67 22.31 -6.23
CA SER A 92 -10.29 21.10 -5.49
C SER A 92 -9.88 19.95 -6.40
N VAL A 93 -10.65 19.69 -7.47
CA VAL A 93 -10.37 18.64 -8.45
C VAL A 93 -9.12 18.99 -9.27
N ARG A 94 -8.98 20.23 -9.74
CA ARG A 94 -7.78 20.67 -10.47
C ARG A 94 -6.51 20.56 -9.64
N LEU A 95 -6.56 20.96 -8.37
CA LEU A 95 -5.43 20.81 -7.44
C LEU A 95 -5.07 19.34 -7.22
N ALA A 96 -6.07 18.47 -7.09
CA ALA A 96 -5.85 17.05 -6.91
C ALA A 96 -5.24 16.38 -8.14
N ILE A 97 -5.72 16.72 -9.34
CA ILE A 97 -5.14 16.29 -10.62
C ILE A 97 -3.68 16.74 -10.71
N ALA A 98 -3.40 18.01 -10.38
CA ALA A 98 -2.03 18.53 -10.36
C ALA A 98 -1.15 17.78 -9.34
N GLY A 99 -1.69 17.42 -8.18
CA GLY A 99 -1.03 16.58 -7.18
C GLY A 99 -0.60 15.23 -7.72
N VAL A 100 -1.51 14.50 -8.36
CA VAL A 100 -1.20 13.21 -8.99
C VAL A 100 -0.20 13.36 -10.14
N ARG A 101 -0.33 14.40 -10.97
CA ARG A 101 0.65 14.70 -12.03
C ARG A 101 2.05 14.96 -11.48
N ARG A 102 2.17 15.66 -10.33
CA ARG A 102 3.46 15.83 -9.64
C ARG A 102 4.05 14.51 -9.18
N LEU A 103 3.23 13.62 -8.61
CA LEU A 103 3.67 12.27 -8.23
C LEU A 103 4.19 11.50 -9.44
N TYR A 104 3.50 11.56 -10.57
CA TYR A 104 3.95 10.97 -11.82
C TYR A 104 5.28 11.58 -12.29
N GLY A 105 5.41 12.91 -12.30
CA GLY A 105 6.64 13.59 -12.72
C GLY A 105 7.85 13.24 -11.85
N ALA A 106 7.65 13.14 -10.54
CA ALA A 106 8.72 12.87 -9.56
C ALA A 106 9.13 11.38 -9.45
N ALA A 107 8.41 10.46 -10.08
CA ALA A 107 8.57 9.03 -9.87
C ALA A 107 9.85 8.41 -10.47
N GLY A 108 10.58 9.15 -11.31
CA GLY A 108 11.76 8.65 -12.03
C GLY A 108 11.41 7.61 -13.09
N ALA A 109 12.40 6.82 -13.52
CA ALA A 109 12.21 5.79 -14.56
C ALA A 109 11.38 4.59 -14.07
N PRO A 110 10.50 4.01 -14.92
CA PRO A 110 9.77 2.80 -14.58
C PRO A 110 10.71 1.62 -14.30
N VAL A 111 10.45 0.89 -13.21
CA VAL A 111 11.24 -0.29 -12.81
C VAL A 111 10.38 -1.54 -12.94
N GLU A 112 10.94 -2.57 -13.59
CA GLU A 112 10.30 -3.89 -13.70
C GLU A 112 10.18 -4.59 -12.34
N ALA A 113 9.10 -5.32 -12.11
CA ALA A 113 8.75 -5.92 -10.82
C ALA A 113 9.82 -6.87 -10.27
N PHE A 114 10.54 -7.60 -11.14
CA PHE A 114 11.63 -8.50 -10.74
C PHE A 114 12.91 -7.76 -10.31
N ARG A 115 13.02 -6.44 -10.58
CA ARG A 115 14.12 -5.57 -10.14
C ARG A 115 13.79 -4.79 -8.85
N LEU A 116 12.61 -5.00 -8.29
CA LEU A 116 12.20 -4.39 -7.02
C LEU A 116 12.77 -5.05 -5.76
N PRO A 117 13.14 -6.35 -5.72
CA PRO A 117 13.84 -6.93 -4.58
C PRO A 117 15.11 -6.13 -4.24
N GLY A 118 15.39 -5.93 -2.95
CA GLY A 118 16.52 -5.14 -2.46
C GLY A 118 16.28 -3.62 -2.41
N LYS A 119 15.23 -3.10 -3.07
CA LYS A 119 14.89 -1.67 -3.01
C LYS A 119 14.19 -1.28 -1.71
N SER A 120 14.43 -0.06 -1.26
CA SER A 120 13.75 0.52 -0.11
C SER A 120 12.24 0.65 -0.36
N PRO A 121 11.40 0.71 0.69
CA PRO A 121 9.97 0.93 0.53
C PRO A 121 9.61 2.19 -0.27
N GLY A 122 10.37 3.28 -0.10
CA GLY A 122 10.16 4.53 -0.84
C GLY A 122 10.48 4.41 -2.33
N GLU A 123 11.58 3.73 -2.69
CA GLU A 123 11.86 3.43 -4.10
C GLU A 123 10.79 2.55 -4.74
N ARG A 124 10.27 1.56 -4.00
CA ARG A 124 9.19 0.69 -4.48
C ARG A 124 7.88 1.45 -4.66
N ALA A 125 7.59 2.42 -3.79
CA ALA A 125 6.44 3.31 -3.94
C ALA A 125 6.59 4.22 -5.17
N ARG A 126 7.76 4.84 -5.36
CA ARG A 126 8.06 5.61 -6.59
C ARG A 126 7.92 4.77 -7.86
N ALA A 127 8.37 3.52 -7.83
CA ALA A 127 8.20 2.63 -8.98
C ALA A 127 6.74 2.39 -9.35
N ILE A 128 5.81 2.38 -8.38
CA ILE A 128 4.36 2.28 -8.65
C ILE A 128 3.89 3.50 -9.45
N TRP A 129 4.22 4.71 -8.99
CA TRP A 129 3.89 5.95 -9.70
C TRP A 129 4.50 6.01 -11.11
N ALA A 130 5.74 5.54 -11.28
CA ALA A 130 6.39 5.49 -12.58
C ALA A 130 5.71 4.48 -13.53
N GLN A 131 5.21 3.35 -13.01
CA GLN A 131 4.45 2.38 -13.80
C GLN A 131 3.08 2.90 -14.21
N LEU A 132 2.38 3.63 -13.34
CA LEU A 132 1.12 4.29 -13.69
C LEU A 132 1.32 5.29 -14.83
N ARG A 133 2.38 6.11 -14.75
CA ARG A 133 2.76 7.05 -15.82
C ARG A 133 3.10 6.30 -17.12
N LYS A 134 3.91 5.24 -17.05
CA LYS A 134 4.27 4.41 -18.23
C LYS A 134 3.03 3.81 -18.92
N ARG A 135 2.01 3.49 -18.14
CA ARG A 135 0.73 2.92 -18.60
C ARG A 135 -0.30 4.00 -18.97
N GLU A 136 0.09 5.28 -18.92
CA GLU A 136 -0.78 6.42 -19.22
C GLU A 136 -2.08 6.40 -18.42
N VAL A 137 -2.01 5.96 -17.16
CA VAL A 137 -3.19 5.92 -16.28
C VAL A 137 -3.62 7.37 -15.98
N ASP A 138 -4.83 7.71 -16.43
CA ASP A 138 -5.45 9.01 -16.18
C ASP A 138 -5.41 9.35 -14.68
N PRO A 139 -4.91 10.54 -14.27
CA PRO A 139 -5.00 11.01 -12.90
C PRO A 139 -6.40 10.88 -12.28
N LEU A 140 -7.47 11.02 -13.07
CA LEU A 140 -8.84 10.84 -12.60
C LEU A 140 -9.11 9.42 -12.08
N GLU A 141 -8.46 8.39 -12.62
CA GLU A 141 -8.59 7.02 -12.10
C GLU A 141 -7.96 6.88 -10.70
N VAL A 142 -6.85 7.59 -10.46
CA VAL A 142 -6.20 7.64 -9.13
C VAL A 142 -7.09 8.39 -8.13
N LEU A 143 -7.65 9.53 -8.52
CA LEU A 143 -8.60 10.27 -7.68
C LEU A 143 -9.88 9.47 -7.43
N ALA A 144 -10.38 8.75 -8.43
CA ALA A 144 -11.54 7.88 -8.28
C ALA A 144 -11.26 6.76 -7.27
N ALA A 145 -10.04 6.21 -7.22
CA ALA A 145 -9.69 5.23 -6.19
C ALA A 145 -9.82 5.80 -4.77
N TRP A 146 -9.45 7.06 -4.56
CA TRP A 146 -9.63 7.75 -3.28
C TRP A 146 -11.10 7.92 -2.92
N LEU A 147 -11.90 8.43 -3.85
CA LEU A 147 -13.34 8.68 -3.67
C LEU A 147 -14.13 7.39 -3.47
N VAL A 148 -13.84 6.35 -4.24
CA VAL A 148 -14.49 5.03 -4.12
C VAL A 148 -14.33 4.44 -2.73
N VAL A 149 -13.13 4.55 -2.14
CA VAL A 149 -12.90 4.08 -0.78
C VAL A 149 -13.63 4.95 0.24
N ASP A 150 -13.65 6.27 0.04
CA ASP A 150 -14.36 7.19 0.93
C ASP A 150 -15.86 6.92 0.94
N LEU A 151 -16.48 6.81 -0.24
CA LEU A 151 -17.89 6.47 -0.38
C LEU A 151 -18.19 5.10 0.24
N ARG A 152 -17.36 4.08 -0.04
CA ARG A 152 -17.53 2.75 0.56
C ARG A 152 -17.45 2.78 2.09
N LEU A 153 -16.57 3.62 2.67
CA LEU A 153 -16.44 3.79 4.12
C LEU A 153 -17.68 4.45 4.73
N ARG A 154 -18.30 5.40 4.04
CA ARG A 154 -19.56 6.03 4.49
C ARG A 154 -20.71 5.03 4.52
N ASP A 155 -20.78 4.18 3.50
CA ASP A 155 -21.83 3.16 3.34
C ASP A 155 -21.53 1.86 4.11
N ASP A 156 -20.41 1.78 4.81
CA ASP A 156 -20.09 0.61 5.63
C ASP A 156 -20.77 0.70 6.99
N PRO A 157 -21.63 -0.26 7.38
CA PRO A 157 -22.25 -0.25 8.71
C PRO A 157 -21.23 -0.46 9.84
N GLN A 158 -20.05 -0.99 9.55
CA GLN A 158 -18.97 -1.21 10.51
C GLN A 158 -17.62 -0.77 9.90
N PRO A 159 -17.44 0.52 9.59
CA PRO A 159 -16.22 1.00 8.97
C PRO A 159 -15.07 0.99 9.98
N ASP A 160 -13.87 0.67 9.50
CA ASP A 160 -12.67 1.06 10.23
C ASP A 160 -12.35 2.51 9.84
N ARG A 161 -12.54 3.42 10.81
CA ARG A 161 -12.40 4.86 10.61
C ARG A 161 -10.96 5.36 10.74
N HIS A 162 -9.99 4.47 10.99
CA HIS A 162 -8.60 4.88 11.05
C HIS A 162 -8.10 5.26 9.65
N ASP A 163 -7.39 6.39 9.58
CA ASP A 163 -6.75 6.88 8.36
C ASP A 163 -5.86 5.83 7.68
N GLU A 164 -5.14 5.03 8.47
CA GLU A 164 -4.34 3.92 7.94
C GLU A 164 -5.19 2.98 7.08
N TYR A 165 -6.37 2.58 7.55
CA TYR A 165 -7.22 1.63 6.83
C TYR A 165 -7.64 2.20 5.48
N ARG A 166 -8.09 3.46 5.46
CA ARG A 166 -8.43 4.20 4.22
C ARG A 166 -7.23 4.26 3.27
N ARG A 167 -6.08 4.74 3.74
CA ARG A 167 -4.85 4.90 2.95
C ARG A 167 -4.39 3.55 2.36
N VAL A 168 -4.45 2.46 3.13
CA VAL A 168 -4.10 1.12 2.66
C VAL A 168 -5.08 0.61 1.59
N GLN A 169 -6.39 0.87 1.74
CA GLN A 169 -7.37 0.47 0.72
C GLN A 169 -7.12 1.18 -0.61
N VAL A 170 -6.91 2.50 -0.56
CA VAL A 170 -6.62 3.29 -1.75
C VAL A 170 -5.32 2.84 -2.40
N ALA A 171 -4.25 2.68 -1.62
CA ALA A 171 -2.97 2.21 -2.12
C ALA A 171 -3.05 0.82 -2.79
N LYS A 172 -3.96 -0.06 -2.36
CA LYS A 172 -4.19 -1.36 -3.03
C LYS A 172 -4.83 -1.22 -4.40
N LEU A 173 -5.77 -0.29 -4.57
CA LEU A 173 -6.36 0.00 -5.87
C LEU A 173 -5.30 0.55 -6.83
N ILE A 174 -4.53 1.53 -6.37
CA ILE A 174 -3.44 2.15 -7.13
C ILE A 174 -2.36 1.11 -7.49
N HIS A 175 -1.96 0.27 -6.55
CA HIS A 175 -1.02 -0.82 -6.80
C HIS A 175 -1.55 -1.81 -7.85
N ARG A 176 -2.87 -2.07 -7.89
CA ARG A 176 -3.48 -2.93 -8.91
C ARG A 176 -3.45 -2.27 -10.29
N MET A 177 -3.70 -0.96 -10.37
CA MET A 177 -3.60 -0.17 -11.61
C MET A 177 -2.18 -0.20 -12.18
N ALA A 178 -1.15 -0.13 -11.32
CA ALA A 178 0.26 -0.24 -11.74
C ALA A 178 0.62 -1.63 -12.28
N GLY A 179 -0.15 -2.67 -11.93
CA GLY A 179 0.01 -4.02 -12.44
C GLY A 179 1.30 -4.73 -12.01
N GLY A 180 1.67 -5.74 -12.78
CA GLY A 180 2.95 -6.47 -12.64
C GLY A 180 3.77 -6.42 -13.93
N THR A 181 4.88 -7.15 -13.93
CA THR A 181 5.72 -7.37 -15.11
C THR A 181 5.36 -8.72 -15.74
N HIS A 182 5.17 -8.69 -17.05
CA HIS A 182 5.11 -9.86 -17.92
C HIS A 182 6.25 -9.76 -18.94
N LYS A 183 7.08 -10.79 -19.06
CA LYS A 183 8.12 -10.87 -20.10
C LYS A 183 8.11 -12.25 -20.74
N ARG A 184 8.24 -12.27 -22.06
CA ARG A 184 8.39 -13.48 -22.88
C ARG A 184 9.69 -13.34 -23.67
N TRP A 185 10.52 -14.38 -23.65
CA TRP A 185 11.73 -14.49 -24.44
C TRP A 185 11.61 -15.72 -25.33
N GLU A 186 12.05 -15.59 -26.57
CA GLU A 186 12.13 -16.69 -27.52
C GLU A 186 13.61 -16.97 -27.77
N ARG A 187 14.02 -18.23 -27.66
CA ARG A 187 15.38 -18.68 -27.96
C ARG A 187 15.31 -19.81 -28.96
N ASP A 188 15.98 -19.65 -30.08
CA ASP A 188 16.14 -20.73 -31.03
C ASP A 188 17.16 -21.73 -30.47
N ARG A 189 16.73 -22.98 -30.34
CA ARG A 189 17.59 -24.09 -29.96
C ARG A 189 18.37 -24.59 -31.17
N VAL A 190 19.46 -25.28 -30.89
CA VAL A 190 20.35 -25.89 -31.90
C VAL A 190 19.62 -26.94 -32.75
N ASP A 191 18.49 -27.49 -32.28
CA ASP A 191 17.62 -28.43 -32.99
C ASP A 191 16.55 -27.76 -33.88
N GLY A 192 16.61 -26.42 -34.06
CA GLY A 192 15.68 -25.66 -34.88
C GLY A 192 14.33 -25.38 -34.22
N ARG A 193 14.14 -25.74 -32.93
CA ARG A 193 12.91 -25.43 -32.19
C ARG A 193 13.06 -24.12 -31.41
N THR A 194 12.02 -23.30 -31.40
CA THR A 194 11.98 -22.08 -30.58
C THR A 194 11.50 -22.41 -29.16
N GLU A 195 12.34 -22.15 -28.17
CA GLU A 195 12.01 -22.25 -26.75
C GLU A 195 11.48 -20.90 -26.24
N VAL A 196 10.26 -20.91 -25.73
CA VAL A 196 9.62 -19.74 -25.14
C VAL A 196 9.75 -19.79 -23.62
N THR A 197 10.38 -18.77 -23.05
CA THR A 197 10.43 -18.57 -21.58
C THR A 197 9.56 -17.38 -21.19
N GLU A 198 8.68 -17.56 -20.21
CA GLU A 198 7.80 -16.51 -19.68
C GLU A 198 8.08 -16.20 -18.21
N LEU A 199 7.97 -14.92 -17.83
CA LEU A 199 8.10 -14.43 -16.46
C LEU A 199 6.90 -13.55 -16.10
N HIS A 200 6.11 -14.02 -15.13
CA HIS A 200 5.04 -13.26 -14.49
C HIS A 200 5.47 -12.85 -13.08
N LYS A 201 5.61 -11.54 -12.82
CA LYS A 201 5.97 -11.04 -11.50
C LYS A 201 5.07 -9.88 -11.08
N HIS A 202 4.32 -10.09 -10.00
CA HIS A 202 3.59 -9.04 -9.31
C HIS A 202 4.31 -8.61 -8.03
N PRO A 203 4.51 -7.30 -7.80
CA PRO A 203 5.03 -6.82 -6.53
C PRO A 203 4.07 -7.14 -5.39
N VAL A 204 4.61 -7.43 -4.21
CA VAL A 204 3.78 -7.75 -3.04
C VAL A 204 3.13 -6.46 -2.49
N SER A 205 1.80 -6.42 -2.51
CA SER A 205 0.97 -5.33 -2.00
C SER A 205 0.76 -5.46 -0.48
N ARG A 206 1.76 -5.07 0.32
CA ARG A 206 1.67 -5.03 1.80
C ARG A 206 2.68 -4.08 2.44
N GLY A 207 2.41 -3.68 3.69
CA GLY A 207 3.36 -3.03 4.57
C GLY A 207 3.69 -1.59 4.18
N ARG A 208 4.94 -1.16 4.44
CA ARG A 208 5.36 0.25 4.34
C ARG A 208 5.19 0.85 2.94
N VAL A 209 5.28 0.05 1.88
CA VAL A 209 5.06 0.53 0.50
C VAL A 209 3.64 1.06 0.32
N LEU A 210 2.62 0.35 0.81
CA LEU A 210 1.23 0.80 0.73
C LEU A 210 0.98 2.05 1.56
N ARG A 211 1.65 2.19 2.70
CA ARG A 211 1.54 3.40 3.53
C ARG A 211 2.04 4.63 2.79
N ILE A 212 3.22 4.53 2.19
CA ILE A 212 3.81 5.64 1.42
C ILE A 212 2.90 6.01 0.25
N VAL A 213 2.45 5.03 -0.56
CA VAL A 213 1.52 5.30 -1.67
C VAL A 213 0.21 5.92 -1.16
N GLY A 214 -0.33 5.44 -0.04
CA GLY A 214 -1.55 5.97 0.55
C GLY A 214 -1.38 7.38 1.11
N GLU A 215 -0.24 7.69 1.73
CA GLU A 215 0.15 9.04 2.19
C GLU A 215 0.32 10.01 1.02
N ASP A 216 1.06 9.61 -0.02
CA ASP A 216 1.22 10.38 -1.26
C ASP A 216 -0.15 10.72 -1.88
N THR A 217 -1.05 9.74 -1.93
CA THR A 217 -2.41 9.93 -2.49
C THR A 217 -3.25 10.83 -1.60
N ALA A 218 -3.20 10.63 -0.27
CA ALA A 218 -3.93 11.45 0.68
C ALA A 218 -3.51 12.92 0.60
N PHE A 219 -2.21 13.19 0.47
CA PHE A 219 -1.67 14.52 0.26
C PHE A 219 -2.16 15.12 -1.07
N ALA A 220 -2.15 14.34 -2.16
CA ALA A 220 -2.69 14.80 -3.43
C ALA A 220 -4.21 15.09 -3.36
N CYS A 221 -4.95 14.39 -2.51
CA CYS A 221 -6.41 14.51 -2.38
C CYS A 221 -6.87 15.32 -1.17
N GLU A 222 -5.98 16.09 -0.52
CA GLU A 222 -6.26 16.76 0.76
C GLU A 222 -7.50 17.67 0.70
N HIS A 223 -7.69 18.36 -0.43
CA HIS A 223 -8.83 19.24 -0.69
C HIS A 223 -9.99 18.59 -1.45
N LEU A 224 -9.88 17.30 -1.80
CA LEU A 224 -10.88 16.59 -2.57
C LEU A 224 -11.92 15.96 -1.62
N ARG A 225 -13.13 16.51 -1.62
CA ARG A 225 -14.27 15.99 -0.86
C ARG A 225 -15.51 15.96 -1.76
N ILE A 226 -16.29 14.89 -1.61
CA ILE A 226 -17.67 14.82 -2.09
C ILE A 226 -18.52 15.10 -0.85
N ASP A 227 -19.33 16.15 -0.91
CA ASP A 227 -20.36 16.42 0.09
C ASP A 227 -21.61 15.57 -0.21
#